data_AF-A0A1Y0H3C7-F1
#
_entry.id   AF-A0A1Y0H3C7-F1
#
_cell.length_a   1.000
_cell.length_b   1.000
_cell.length_c   1.000
_cell.angle_alpha   90.00
_cell.angle_beta   90.00
_cell.angle_gamma   90.00
#
_symmetry.space_group_name_H-M   'P 1'
#
loop_
_entity.id
_entity.type
_entity.pdbx_description
1 polymer ?
#
loop_
_entity_poly.entity_id
_entity_poly.type
_entity_poly.pdbx_seq_one_letter_code
_entity_poly.pdbx_strand_id
1 'polypeptide(L)'
;MIGIIPKARFYCGVVSATVTEQNQKTKKLLKLDRWNPFWTGNYQFAKPIMLSAKAKLAFDFTYYNDDRCSMNEFRDPETVVSGPRWEDEVCEMHLLISRPR
;
A
#
# COMPACT_ATOMS: atom_id res chain seq x y z
N MET A 1 -2.84 18.06 4.82
CA MET A 1 -2.42 16.85 5.52
C MET A 1 -2.97 15.64 4.79
N ILE A 2 -2.17 14.57 4.71
CA ILE A 2 -2.60 13.30 4.12
C ILE A 2 -2.40 12.15 5.12
N GLY A 3 -3.36 11.22 5.13
CA GLY A 3 -3.22 9.85 5.63
C GLY A 3 -3.36 8.87 4.47
N ILE A 4 -2.69 7.72 4.55
CA ILE A 4 -2.80 6.66 3.53
C ILE A 4 -3.23 5.37 4.20
N ILE A 5 -4.10 4.62 3.52
CA ILE A 5 -4.61 3.34 4.00
C ILE A 5 -4.49 2.37 2.81
N PRO A 6 -3.42 1.57 2.73
CA PRO A 6 -3.28 0.57 1.68
C PRO A 6 -4.29 -0.56 1.86
N LYS A 7 -4.70 -1.16 0.74
CA LYS A 7 -5.54 -2.34 0.72
C LYS A 7 -5.11 -3.27 -0.40
N ALA A 8 -4.76 -4.49 -0.02
CA ALA A 8 -4.46 -5.63 -0.87
C ALA A 8 -4.83 -6.92 -0.14
N ARG A 9 -4.99 -8.04 -0.86
CA ARG A 9 -5.39 -9.32 -0.26
C ARG A 9 -4.17 -10.24 -0.04
N PHE A 10 -4.40 -11.55 -0.11
CA PHE A 10 -3.56 -12.60 0.45
C PHE A 10 -2.29 -12.90 -0.34
N TYR A 11 -2.13 -12.38 -1.56
CA TYR A 11 -0.92 -12.54 -2.36
C TYR A 11 0.01 -11.33 -2.25
N CYS A 12 -0.45 -10.21 -1.70
CA CYS A 12 0.43 -9.06 -1.49
C CYS A 12 1.45 -9.37 -0.39
N GLY A 13 2.74 -9.15 -0.69
CA GLY A 13 3.83 -9.31 0.27
C GLY A 13 4.42 -7.98 0.72
N VAL A 14 4.58 -7.04 -0.21
CA VAL A 14 5.21 -5.73 0.06
C VAL A 14 4.33 -4.60 -0.43
N VAL A 15 4.18 -3.58 0.40
CA VAL A 15 3.54 -2.32 0.03
C VAL A 15 4.51 -1.18 0.29
N SER A 16 4.66 -0.27 -0.67
CA SER A 16 5.44 0.95 -0.46
C SER A 16 4.76 2.17 -1.06
N ALA A 17 5.05 3.32 -0.47
CA ALA A 17 4.55 4.60 -0.94
C ALA A 17 5.69 5.61 -0.91
N THR A 18 5.76 6.45 -1.94
CA THR A 18 6.73 7.54 -2.03
C THR A 18 6.04 8.86 -2.39
N VAL A 19 6.71 9.94 -2.03
CA VAL A 19 6.34 11.30 -2.43
C VAL A 19 7.51 11.97 -3.11
N THR A 20 7.23 12.67 -4.20
CA THR A 20 8.17 13.59 -4.83
C THR A 20 7.59 15.00 -4.77
N GLU A 21 8.21 15.86 -3.98
CA GLU A 21 7.91 17.29 -3.95
C GLU A 21 8.53 17.97 -5.19
N GLN A 22 7.98 19.10 -5.63
CA GLN A 22 8.48 19.77 -6.84
C GLN A 22 9.97 20.10 -6.73
N ASN A 23 10.74 19.64 -7.71
CA ASN A 23 12.20 19.81 -7.78
C ASN A 23 12.97 19.26 -6.55
N GLN A 24 12.34 18.39 -5.76
CA GLN A 24 12.98 17.77 -4.61
C GLN A 24 13.19 16.26 -4.81
N LYS A 25 14.06 15.71 -3.98
CA LYS A 25 14.30 14.28 -3.89
C LYS A 25 13.04 13.54 -3.44
N THR A 26 12.77 12.40 -4.07
CA THR A 26 11.75 11.43 -3.67
C THR A 26 12.01 10.95 -2.24
N LYS A 27 10.96 10.98 -1.40
CA LYS A 27 10.97 10.50 -0.01
C LYS A 27 10.05 9.28 0.12
N LYS A 28 10.44 8.31 0.93
CA LYS A 28 9.56 7.19 1.29
C LYS A 28 8.55 7.68 2.33
N LEU A 29 7.27 7.43 2.06
CA LEU A 29 6.18 7.68 2.99
C LEU A 29 5.92 6.45 3.85
N LEU A 30 5.85 5.28 3.20
CA LEU A 30 5.53 4.00 3.83
C LEU A 30 6.34 2.89 3.17
N LYS A 31 6.76 1.92 3.97
CA LYS A 31 7.26 0.63 3.49
C LYS A 31 6.80 -0.44 4.47
N LEU A 32 5.97 -1.35 3.99
CA LEU A 32 5.53 -2.55 4.69
C LEU A 32 6.20 -3.72 4.01
N ASP A 33 7.27 -4.23 4.63
CA ASP A 33 8.04 -5.37 4.11
C ASP A 33 7.32 -6.71 4.31
N ARG A 34 6.28 -6.74 5.15
CA ARG A 34 5.37 -7.87 5.34
C ARG A 34 3.95 -7.34 5.45
N TRP A 35 3.21 -7.43 4.36
CA TRP A 35 1.81 -7.08 4.32
C TRP A 35 0.96 -8.10 5.10
N ASN A 36 -0.04 -7.60 5.82
CA ASN A 36 -1.06 -8.43 6.45
C ASN A 36 -2.45 -7.83 6.16
N PRO A 37 -3.33 -8.51 5.39
CA PRO A 37 -4.63 -7.99 5.01
C PRO A 37 -5.57 -7.79 6.22
N PHE A 38 -5.32 -8.49 7.33
CA PHE A 38 -6.09 -8.33 8.57
C PHE A 38 -5.79 -7.03 9.31
N TRP A 39 -4.73 -6.29 8.94
CA TRP A 39 -4.26 -5.09 9.63
C TRP A 39 -4.41 -3.79 8.82
N THR A 40 -5.17 -3.84 7.72
CA THR A 40 -5.43 -2.72 6.78
C THR A 40 -5.76 -1.38 7.46
N GLY A 41 -6.46 -1.37 8.61
CA GLY A 41 -6.82 -0.15 9.35
C GLY A 41 -5.75 0.43 10.28
N ASN A 42 -4.67 -0.33 10.57
CA ASN A 42 -3.68 0.03 11.59
C ASN A 42 -2.48 0.82 11.04
N TYR A 43 -2.36 0.94 9.71
CA TYR A 43 -1.26 1.65 9.06
C TYR A 43 -1.58 3.14 8.92
N GLN A 44 -1.69 3.85 10.05
CA GLN A 44 -1.84 5.29 10.07
C GLN A 44 -0.50 5.97 10.37
N PHE A 45 -0.25 7.14 9.77
CA PHE A 45 0.93 7.90 10.12
C PHE A 45 0.83 8.45 11.53
N ALA A 46 1.90 8.28 12.33
CA ALA A 46 1.99 8.86 13.67
C ALA A 46 1.91 10.40 13.65
N LYS A 47 2.29 11.04 12.53
CA LYS A 47 2.13 12.46 12.29
C LYS A 47 1.58 12.68 10.88
N PRO A 48 0.61 13.59 10.68
CA PRO A 48 0.10 13.87 9.35
C PRO A 48 1.20 14.40 8.44
N ILE A 49 1.17 14.00 7.16
CA ILE A 49 2.17 14.43 6.19
C ILE A 49 1.65 15.66 5.46
N MET A 50 2.46 16.72 5.46
CA MET A 50 2.21 17.93 4.70
C MET A 50 2.73 17.74 3.28
N LEU A 51 1.88 18.01 2.30
CA LEU A 51 2.20 17.90 0.89
C LEU A 51 1.99 19.25 0.22
N SER A 52 2.88 19.63 -0.70
CA SER A 52 2.61 20.75 -1.58
C SER A 52 1.50 20.39 -2.58
N ALA A 53 0.86 21.42 -3.15
CA ALA A 53 -0.23 21.24 -4.13
C ALA A 53 0.19 20.49 -5.40
N LYS A 54 1.49 20.34 -5.65
CA LYS A 54 2.05 19.71 -6.85
C LYS A 54 2.95 18.51 -6.51
N ALA A 55 2.85 18.00 -5.28
CA ALA A 55 3.50 16.76 -4.89
C ALA A 55 2.96 15.59 -5.72
N LYS A 56 3.84 14.69 -6.14
CA LYS A 56 3.48 13.43 -6.79
C LYS A 56 3.57 12.30 -5.78
N LEU A 57 2.53 11.48 -5.71
CA LEU A 57 2.51 10.27 -4.91
C LEU A 57 2.65 9.06 -5.84
N ALA A 58 3.49 8.10 -5.45
CA ALA A 58 3.58 6.81 -6.12
C ALA A 58 3.40 5.70 -5.08
N PHE A 59 2.67 4.67 -5.47
CA PHE A 59 2.33 3.53 -4.63
C PHE A 59 2.66 2.26 -5.39
N ASP A 60 3.39 1.37 -4.73
CA ASP A 60 3.85 0.12 -5.31
C ASP A 60 3.39 -1.02 -4.42
N PHE A 61 2.71 -2.00 -5.02
CA PHE A 61 2.28 -3.23 -4.38
C PHE A 61 2.99 -4.37 -5.10
N THR A 62 3.72 -5.19 -4.35
CA THR A 62 4.36 -6.39 -4.87
C THR A 62 3.60 -7.61 -4.38
N TYR A 63 3.20 -8.44 -5.34
CA TYR A 63 2.47 -9.68 -5.10
C TYR A 63 3.38 -10.86 -5.35
N TYR A 64 3.30 -11.85 -4.47
CA TYR A 64 4.00 -13.11 -4.61
C TYR A 64 2.95 -14.23 -4.61
N ASN A 65 2.97 -15.06 -5.65
CA ASN A 65 2.16 -16.28 -5.73
C ASN A 65 2.97 -17.51 -5.33
N ASP A 66 4.00 -17.32 -4.50
CA ASP A 66 4.88 -18.35 -3.97
C ASP A 66 5.08 -18.16 -2.47
N ASP A 67 6.08 -18.84 -1.90
CA ASP A 67 6.43 -18.86 -0.48
C ASP A 67 6.94 -17.51 0.06
N ARG A 68 7.17 -16.51 -0.81
CA ARG A 68 7.59 -15.16 -0.39
C ARG A 68 6.44 -14.34 0.18
N CYS A 69 5.18 -14.71 -0.08
CA CYS A 69 4.04 -14.06 0.56
C CYS A 69 3.78 -14.71 1.93
N SER A 70 3.89 -13.91 3.00
CA SER A 70 3.66 -14.36 4.38
C SER A 70 2.25 -14.86 4.66
N MET A 71 1.29 -14.59 3.78
CA MET A 71 -0.11 -15.01 3.89
C MET A 71 -0.46 -16.17 2.93
N ASN A 72 0.51 -16.61 2.13
CA ASN A 72 0.37 -17.67 1.14
C ASN A 72 1.01 -18.99 1.62
N GLU A 73 1.06 -19.22 2.94
CA GLU A 73 1.58 -20.47 3.48
C GLU A 73 0.78 -21.65 2.92
N PHE A 74 1.48 -22.62 2.32
CA PHE A 74 0.96 -23.90 1.81
C PHE A 74 0.06 -23.86 0.57
N ARG A 75 0.11 -22.80 -0.25
CA ARG A 75 -0.57 -22.81 -1.56
C ARG A 75 0.39 -23.06 -2.71
N ASP A 76 -0.05 -23.88 -3.66
CA ASP A 76 0.60 -23.98 -4.96
C ASP A 76 0.44 -22.64 -5.72
N PRO A 77 1.42 -22.25 -6.56
CA PRO A 77 1.28 -21.07 -7.40
C PRO A 77 0.09 -21.17 -8.36
N GLU A 78 -0.85 -20.23 -8.23
CA GLU A 78 -2.03 -20.14 -9.08
C GLU A 78 -2.07 -18.82 -9.86
N THR A 79 -2.89 -18.79 -10.92
CA THR A 79 -3.20 -17.57 -11.64
C THR A 79 -4.12 -16.70 -10.81
N VAL A 80 -3.63 -15.53 -10.40
CA VAL A 80 -4.39 -14.57 -9.62
C VAL A 80 -4.92 -13.46 -10.54
N VAL A 81 -6.20 -13.14 -10.41
CA VAL A 81 -6.86 -12.06 -11.17
C VAL A 81 -7.33 -10.95 -10.23
N SER A 82 -7.56 -9.76 -10.79
CA SER A 82 -8.15 -8.65 -10.05
C SER A 82 -9.67 -8.78 -10.03
N GLY A 83 -10.30 -8.55 -8.87
CA GLY A 83 -11.75 -8.70 -8.76
C GLY A 83 -12.33 -8.58 -7.34
N PRO A 84 -13.67 -8.66 -7.22
CA PRO A 84 -14.37 -8.45 -5.98
C PRO A 84 -14.40 -9.69 -5.07
N ARG A 85 -14.07 -10.89 -5.59
CA ARG A 85 -14.10 -12.12 -4.80
C ARG A 85 -12.95 -12.11 -3.78
N TRP A 86 -13.04 -12.96 -2.78
CA TRP A 86 -12.04 -12.98 -1.71
C TRP A 86 -10.72 -13.61 -2.17
N GLU A 87 -10.78 -14.48 -3.19
CA GLU A 87 -9.66 -15.14 -3.85
C GLU A 87 -8.95 -14.24 -4.88
N ASP A 88 -9.67 -13.27 -5.43
CA ASP A 88 -9.12 -12.28 -6.35
C ASP A 88 -8.18 -11.32 -5.58
N GLU A 89 -7.36 -10.56 -6.29
CA GLU A 89 -6.55 -9.49 -5.71
C GLU A 89 -7.14 -8.09 -5.89
N VAL A 90 -6.64 -7.16 -5.07
CA VAL A 90 -6.85 -5.72 -5.23
C VAL A 90 -5.55 -4.94 -5.02
N CYS A 91 -5.43 -3.82 -5.74
CA CYS A 91 -4.38 -2.83 -5.55
C CYS A 91 -5.06 -1.48 -5.30
N GLU A 92 -5.39 -1.21 -4.05
CA GLU A 92 -6.15 -0.03 -3.65
C GLU A 92 -5.36 0.79 -2.64
N MET A 93 -5.31 2.10 -2.84
CA MET A 93 -4.72 3.05 -1.89
C MET A 93 -5.75 4.11 -1.56
N HIS A 94 -6.25 4.08 -0.32
CA HIS A 94 -7.21 5.06 0.15
C HIS A 94 -6.44 6.26 0.73
N LEU A 95 -6.78 7.46 0.26
CA LEU A 95 -6.16 8.70 0.71
C LEU A 95 -7.15 9.48 1.57
N LEU A 96 -6.79 9.73 2.83
CA LEU A 96 -7.49 10.66 3.69
C LEU A 96 -6.84 12.03 3.55
N ILE A 97 -7.57 13.00 2.99
CA ILE A 97 -7.05 14.35 2.76
C ILE A 97 -7.78 15.33 3.65
N SER A 98 -7.05 16.11 4.44
CA SER A 98 -7.59 17.23 5.20
C SER A 98 -6.78 18.50 4.97
N ARG A 99 -7.46 19.65 4.91
CA ARG A 99 -6.80 20.95 4.93
C ARG A 99 -6.62 21.36 6.39
N PRO A 100 -5.43 21.83 6.80
CA PRO A 100 -5.30 22.49 8.10
C PRO A 100 -6.23 23.71 8.10
N ARG A 101 -6.94 23.91 9.23
CA ARG A 101 -7.70 25.14 9.48
C ARG A 101 -6.74 26.28 9.82
#